data_AF-A0A1A8JUY5-F1
#
_entry.id   AF-A0A1A8JUY5-F1
#
_cell.length_a   1.000
_cell.length_b   1.000
_cell.length_c   1.000
_cell.angle_alpha   90.00
_cell.angle_beta   90.00
_cell.angle_gamma   90.00
#
_symmetry.space_group_name_H-M   'P 1'
#
loop_
_entity.id
_entity.type
_entity.pdbx_description
1 polymer ?
#
loop_
_entity_poly.entity_id
_entity_poly.type
_entity_poly.pdbx_seq_one_letter_code
_entity_poly.pdbx_strand_id
1 'polypeptide(L)' 'NECASSPCLNKGTCVDGVASFTCLCELPYSGPTCAEVLTPCSPNPCANHAVCTHTPDYLGYQCNCQPG' A
#
# COMPACT_ATOMS: atom_id res chain seq x y z
N ASN A 1 -2.34 -3.76 25.98
CA ASN A 1 -3.21 -2.95 25.11
C ASN A 1 -2.35 -1.97 24.34
N GLU A 2 -1.75 -2.52 23.30
CA GLU A 2 -0.78 -1.95 22.40
C GLU A 2 -1.49 -1.02 21.40
N CYS A 3 -2.80 -1.22 21.21
CA CYS A 3 -3.67 -0.36 20.42
C CYS A 3 -4.07 0.95 21.13
N ALA A 4 -3.84 1.09 22.44
CA ALA A 4 -4.21 2.29 23.19
C ALA A 4 -3.55 3.58 22.66
N SER A 5 -2.35 3.47 22.09
CA SER A 5 -1.62 4.59 21.49
C SER A 5 -2.04 4.90 20.06
N SER A 6 -3.04 4.20 19.51
CA SER A 6 -3.49 4.32 18.11
C SER A 6 -2.33 4.27 17.10
N PRO A 7 -1.52 3.18 17.08
CA PRO A 7 -0.33 3.11 16.24
C PRO A 7 -0.64 2.99 14.73
N CYS A 8 -1.85 2.57 14.35
CA CYS A 8 -2.25 2.42 12.95
C CYS A 8 -2.70 3.75 12.34
N LEU A 9 -2.05 4.16 11.26
CA LEU A 9 -2.34 5.37 10.50
C LEU A 9 -3.29 5.08 9.33
N ASN A 10 -3.71 6.13 8.62
CA ASN A 10 -4.45 6.03 7.36
C ASN A 10 -5.68 5.10 7.40
N LYS A 11 -6.45 5.18 8.50
CA LYS A 11 -7.64 4.34 8.76
C LYS A 11 -7.35 2.84 8.94
N GLY A 12 -6.11 2.47 9.22
CA GLY A 12 -5.77 1.09 9.60
C GLY A 12 -6.47 0.67 10.89
N THR A 13 -6.98 -0.56 10.91
CA THR A 13 -7.61 -1.14 12.11
C THR A 13 -6.56 -1.80 12.98
N CYS A 14 -6.44 -1.35 14.22
CA CYS A 14 -5.51 -1.95 15.18
C CYS A 14 -6.09 -3.22 15.81
N VAL A 15 -5.34 -4.31 15.74
CA VAL A 15 -5.64 -5.58 16.39
C VAL A 15 -4.61 -5.84 17.48
N ASP A 16 -5.07 -5.91 18.73
CA ASP A 16 -4.24 -6.18 19.91
C ASP A 16 -3.83 -7.66 19.94
N GLY A 17 -2.56 -7.93 20.22
CA GLY A 17 -1.99 -9.26 20.34
C GLY A 17 -1.39 -9.50 21.73
N VAL A 18 -0.81 -10.68 21.95
CA VAL A 18 -0.32 -11.10 23.29
C VAL A 18 0.91 -10.29 23.76
N ALA A 19 1.70 -9.73 22.84
CA ALA A 19 2.86 -8.88 23.13
C ALA A 19 3.21 -7.93 21.96
N SER A 20 2.26 -7.74 21.05
CA SER A 20 2.43 -6.95 19.83
C SER A 20 1.07 -6.45 19.37
N PHE A 21 1.07 -5.54 18.39
CA PHE A 21 -0.12 -5.16 17.66
C PHE A 21 0.04 -5.54 16.19
N THR A 22 -1.07 -5.66 15.49
CA THR A 22 -1.08 -5.78 14.02
C THR A 22 -2.05 -4.75 13.46
N CYS A 23 -1.60 -3.97 12.49
CA CYS A 23 -2.48 -3.05 11.77
C CYS A 23 -3.02 -3.72 10.51
N LEU A 24 -4.34 -3.78 10.40
CA LEU A 24 -5.02 -4.14 9.17
C LEU A 24 -5.14 -2.88 8.32
N CYS A 25 -4.31 -2.76 7.30
CA CYS A 25 -4.26 -1.60 6.42
C CYS A 25 -5.32 -1.70 5.32
N GLU A 26 -6.03 -0.60 5.07
CA GLU A 26 -6.82 -0.44 3.87
C GLU A 26 -5.91 -0.09 2.70
N LEU A 27 -6.23 -0.58 1.50
CA LEU A 27 -5.51 -0.17 0.31
C LEU A 27 -5.75 1.33 0.02
N PRO A 28 -4.73 2.05 -0.48
CA PRO A 28 -3.42 1.56 -0.92
C PRO A 28 -2.32 1.64 0.16
N TYR A 29 -2.62 1.49 1.45
CA TYR A 29 -1.62 1.64 2.53
C TYR A 29 -0.96 0.32 2.93
N SER A 30 0.30 0.39 3.37
CA SER A 30 1.10 -0.76 3.78
C SER A 30 2.04 -0.44 4.94
N GLY A 31 2.78 -1.47 5.37
CA GLY A 31 3.74 -1.38 6.47
C GLY A 31 3.12 -1.70 7.83
N PRO A 32 3.93 -1.74 8.90
CA PRO A 32 3.50 -2.17 10.23
C PRO A 32 2.45 -1.24 10.87
N THR A 33 2.40 0.01 10.44
CA THR A 33 1.49 1.05 10.94
C THR A 33 0.60 1.64 9.84
N CYS A 34 0.56 1.04 8.64
CA CYS A 34 -0.16 1.58 7.50
C CYS A 34 0.30 3.00 7.08
N ALA A 35 1.54 3.38 7.41
CA ALA A 35 2.09 4.69 7.11
C ALA A 35 2.57 4.80 5.65
N GLU A 36 2.95 3.68 5.06
CA GLU A 36 3.48 3.62 3.69
C GLU A 36 2.32 3.60 2.70
N VAL A 37 2.51 4.27 1.56
CA VAL A 37 1.52 4.29 0.47
C VAL A 37 2.07 3.46 -0.68
N LEU A 38 1.32 2.47 -1.11
CA LEU A 38 1.61 1.64 -2.28
C LEU A 38 1.40 2.46 -3.54
N THR A 39 2.49 2.96 -4.11
CA THR A 39 2.50 3.68 -5.37
C THR A 39 3.39 2.98 -6.41
N PRO A 40 3.06 1.76 -6.84
CA PRO A 40 3.92 0.99 -7.76
C PRO A 40 4.12 1.67 -9.13
N CYS A 41 3.29 2.65 -9.50
CA CYS A 41 3.48 3.49 -10.70
C CYS A 41 4.19 4.82 -10.44
N SER A 42 4.69 5.09 -9.23
CA SER A 42 5.38 6.34 -8.88
C SER A 42 6.72 6.06 -8.18
N PRO A 43 7.87 6.34 -8.83
CA PRO A 43 8.00 6.85 -10.20
C PRO A 43 7.53 5.83 -11.25
N ASN A 44 7.18 6.29 -12.47
CA ASN A 44 6.68 5.40 -13.52
C ASN A 44 7.74 4.33 -13.86
N PRO A 45 7.48 3.04 -13.56
CA PRO A 45 8.44 1.96 -13.80
C PRO A 45 8.44 1.48 -15.26
N CYS A 46 7.49 1.94 -16.07
CA CYS A 46 7.31 1.46 -17.44
C CYS A 46 8.29 2.13 -18.41
N ALA A 47 8.84 1.34 -19.33
CA ALA A 47 9.75 1.82 -20.36
C ALA A 47 9.00 2.58 -21.48
N ASN A 48 9.75 3.37 -22.26
CA ASN A 48 9.24 4.07 -23.46
C ASN A 48 8.01 4.96 -23.21
N HIS A 49 7.88 5.52 -22.00
CA HIS A 49 6.71 6.30 -21.59
C HIS A 49 5.39 5.54 -21.69
N ALA A 50 5.42 4.20 -21.60
CA ALA A 50 4.20 3.40 -21.54
C ALA A 50 3.34 3.79 -20.32
N VAL A 51 2.03 3.62 -20.47
CA VAL A 51 1.06 4.00 -19.45
C VAL A 51 1.08 2.96 -18.34
N CYS A 52 1.50 3.36 -17.14
CA CYS A 52 1.44 2.50 -15.96
C CYS A 52 0.03 2.51 -15.35
N THR A 53 -0.46 1.33 -14.99
CA THR A 53 -1.73 1.14 -14.29
C THR A 53 -1.50 0.24 -13.07
N HIS A 54 -2.06 0.62 -11.92
CA HIS A 54 -1.96 -0.17 -10.69
C HIS A 54 -2.81 -1.45 -10.81
N THR A 55 -2.37 -2.54 -10.19
CA THR A 55 -3.27 -3.69 -9.98
C THR A 55 -4.35 -3.32 -8.95
N PRO A 56 -5.52 -4.01 -8.94
CA PRO A 56 -6.61 -3.70 -8.01
C PRO A 56 -6.21 -3.75 -6.53
N ASP A 57 -5.20 -4.56 -6.20
CA ASP A 57 -4.63 -4.72 -4.87
C ASP A 57 -3.44 -3.77 -4.57
N TYR A 58 -3.04 -2.92 -5.52
CA TYR A 58 -1.89 -2.00 -5.41
C TYR A 58 -0.53 -2.66 -5.09
N LEU A 59 -0.45 -3.99 -5.07
CA LEU A 59 0.79 -4.74 -4.84
C LEU A 59 1.64 -4.88 -6.11
N GLY A 60 1.10 -4.48 -7.27
CA GLY A 60 1.79 -4.53 -8.55
C GLY A 60 1.33 -3.44 -9.51
N TYR A 61 1.88 -3.51 -10.72
CA TYR A 61 1.55 -2.61 -11.82
C TYR A 61 1.55 -3.34 -13.16
N GLN A 62 0.85 -2.76 -14.14
CA GLN A 62 0.80 -3.20 -15.52
C GLN A 62 1.16 -2.03 -16.44
N CYS A 63 2.04 -2.29 -17.41
CA CYS A 63 2.45 -1.32 -18.42
C CYS A 63 1.67 -1.53 -19.72
N ASN A 64 0.90 -0.53 -20.11
CA ASN A 64 0.14 -0.52 -21.36
C ASN A 64 0.93 0.24 -22.41
N CYS A 65 1.45 -0.49 -23.40
CA CYS A 65 2.16 0.08 -24.54
C CYS A 65 1.17 0.76 -25.50
N GLN A 66 1.56 1.90 -26.08
CA GLN A 66 0.79 2.47 -27.18
C GLN A 66 1.00 1.63 -28.45
N PRO A 67 -0.05 1.45 -29.29
CA PRO A 67 0.12 0.87 -30.61
C PRO A 67 1.11 1.72 -31.41
N GLY A 68 2.10 1.08 -32.03
CA GLY A 68 3.09 1.70 -32.91
C GLY A 68 2.63 1.77 -34.36
#